data_AF-A0A327J5D0-F1
#
_entry.id   AF-A0A327J5D0-F1
#
_cell.length_a   1.000
_cell.length_b   1.000
_cell.length_c   1.000
_cell.angle_alpha   90.00
_cell.angle_beta   90.00
_cell.angle_gamma   90.00
#
_symmetry.space_group_name_H-M   'P 1'
#
loop_
_entity.id
_entity.type
_entity.pdbx_description
1 polymer ?
#
loop_
_entity_poly.entity_id
_entity_poly.type
_entity_poly.pdbx_seq_one_letter_code
_entity_poly.pdbx_strand_id
1 'polypeptide(L)'
;MIKEQLGKRIYELRKQMNISQEELAEKLEISQRSLSKIETGQNFVKSNTLEKLLKAFDISCNDLFNFEHLNTPKNLLDEIYKNIETIRNNDFLVTVLYKITKSLAQK
;
A
#
# COMPACT_ATOMS: atom_id res chain seq x y z
N MET A 1 7.97 5.05 -8.14
CA MET A 1 9.21 4.39 -7.68
C MET A 1 9.01 3.74 -6.31
N ILE A 2 9.80 2.71 -5.93
CA ILE A 2 9.68 1.99 -4.63
C ILE A 2 9.66 2.96 -3.45
N LYS A 3 10.48 4.01 -3.48
CA LYS A 3 10.52 5.07 -2.45
C LYS A 3 9.17 5.76 -2.22
N GLU A 4 8.44 6.06 -3.29
CA GLU A 4 7.13 6.73 -3.20
C GLU A 4 6.06 5.78 -2.68
N GLN A 5 6.10 4.51 -3.08
CA GLN A 5 5.19 3.49 -2.58
C GLN A 5 5.40 3.24 -1.08
N LEU A 6 6.66 3.13 -0.66
CA LEU A 6 7.00 3.00 0.76
C LEU A 6 6.58 4.23 1.57
N GLY A 7 6.81 5.45 1.05
CA GLY A 7 6.37 6.68 1.68
C GLY A 7 4.85 6.72 1.92
N LYS A 8 4.07 6.36 0.90
CA LYS A 8 2.60 6.24 1.01
C LYS A 8 2.18 5.18 2.03
N ARG A 9 2.83 4.02 2.04
CA ARG A 9 2.55 2.96 3.02
C ARG A 9 2.78 3.44 4.45
N ILE A 10 3.90 4.13 4.71
CA ILE A 10 4.20 4.68 6.04
C ILE A 10 3.14 5.71 6.45
N TYR A 11 2.73 6.59 5.53
CA TYR A 11 1.64 7.55 5.76
C TYR A 11 0.34 6.86 6.16
N GLU A 12 -0.06 5.79 5.46
CA GLU A 12 -1.29 5.06 5.76
C GLU A 12 -1.26 4.36 7.11
N LEU A 13 -0.18 3.64 7.42
CA LEU A 13 0.01 2.99 8.72
C LEU A 13 -0.05 4.03 9.85
N ARG A 14 0.59 5.19 9.67
CA ARG A 14 0.49 6.31 10.63
C ARG A 14 -0.94 6.79 10.81
N LYS A 15 -1.70 6.94 9.70
CA LYS A 15 -3.10 7.36 9.76
C LYS A 15 -4.01 6.32 10.40
N GLN A 16 -3.74 5.03 10.22
CA GLN A 16 -4.46 3.95 10.91
C GLN A 16 -4.25 3.98 12.43
N MET A 17 -3.09 4.44 12.90
CA MET A 17 -2.82 4.70 14.32
C MET A 17 -3.45 5.99 14.84
N ASN A 18 -4.04 6.84 13.98
CA ASN A 18 -4.59 8.15 14.33
C ASN A 18 -3.59 9.14 14.97
N ILE A 19 -2.31 9.09 14.57
CA ILE A 19 -1.27 9.99 15.10
C ILE A 19 -0.77 11.00 14.05
N SER A 20 -0.27 12.13 14.53
CA SER A 20 0.40 13.20 13.77
C SER A 20 1.79 12.79 13.26
N GLN A 21 2.34 13.57 12.32
CA GLN A 21 3.72 13.35 11.86
C GLN A 21 4.72 13.61 12.99
N GLU A 22 4.46 14.60 13.85
CA GLU A 22 5.26 14.91 15.03
C GLU A 22 5.34 13.70 15.98
N GLU A 23 4.21 13.10 16.34
CA GLU A 23 4.15 11.94 17.25
C GLU A 23 4.86 10.71 16.67
N LEU A 24 4.69 10.41 15.38
CA LEU A 24 5.42 9.30 14.77
C LEU A 24 6.92 9.62 14.68
N ALA A 25 7.30 10.85 14.32
CA ALA A 25 8.69 11.25 14.24
C ALA A 25 9.41 11.13 15.59
N GLU A 26 8.72 11.47 16.69
CA GLU A 26 9.19 11.26 18.06
C GLU A 26 9.44 9.77 18.36
N LYS A 27 8.46 8.89 18.05
CA LYS A 27 8.62 7.43 18.22
C LYS A 27 9.77 6.85 17.41
N LEU A 28 10.09 7.44 16.27
CA LEU A 28 11.19 7.02 15.39
C LEU A 28 12.52 7.71 15.73
N GLU A 29 12.52 8.67 16.66
CA GLU A 29 13.64 9.55 17.01
C GLU A 29 14.26 10.23 15.76
N ILE A 30 13.40 10.78 14.90
CA ILE A 30 13.79 11.58 13.73
C ILE A 30 13.09 12.93 13.77
N SER A 31 13.54 13.87 12.94
CA SER A 31 12.81 15.13 12.80
C SER A 31 11.49 14.92 12.05
N GLN A 32 10.46 15.68 12.40
CA GLN A 32 9.20 15.70 11.66
C GLN A 32 9.41 16.00 10.17
N ARG A 33 10.34 16.90 9.85
CA ARG A 33 10.74 17.21 8.47
C ARG A 33 11.30 15.99 7.74
N SER A 34 12.09 15.16 8.43
CA SER A 34 12.61 13.90 7.88
C SER A 34 11.48 12.93 7.59
N LEU A 35 10.52 12.76 8.51
CA LEU A 35 9.35 11.92 8.30
C LEU A 35 8.50 12.42 7.13
N SER A 36 8.24 13.72 7.04
CA SER A 36 7.49 14.32 5.93
C SER A 36 8.15 14.03 4.57
N LYS A 37 9.49 14.14 4.48
CA LYS A 37 10.24 13.77 3.27
C LYS A 37 10.18 12.27 2.96
N ILE A 38 10.09 11.41 3.97
CA ILE A 38 9.92 9.96 3.79
C ILE A 38 8.51 9.67 3.25
N GLU A 39 7.46 10.19 3.90
CA GLU A 39 6.06 9.95 3.53
C GLU A 39 5.73 10.47 2.13
N THR A 40 6.35 11.58 1.71
CA THR A 40 6.18 12.15 0.36
C THR A 40 7.10 11.52 -0.70
N GLY A 41 7.93 10.54 -0.32
CA GLY A 41 8.84 9.87 -1.24
C GLY A 41 10.02 10.75 -1.70
N GLN A 42 10.30 11.87 -1.03
CA GLN A 42 11.49 12.68 -1.33
C GLN A 42 12.76 11.97 -0.84
N ASN A 43 12.72 11.37 0.35
CA ASN A 43 13.83 10.61 0.94
C ASN A 43 13.45 9.13 1.12
N PHE A 44 14.42 8.24 0.98
CA PHE A 44 14.24 6.85 1.37
C PHE A 44 14.51 6.67 2.87
N VAL A 45 13.93 5.64 3.48
CA VAL A 45 14.19 5.29 4.88
C VAL A 45 15.62 4.76 5.03
N LYS A 46 16.28 5.16 6.13
CA LYS A 46 17.55 4.57 6.54
C LYS A 46 17.28 3.27 7.31
N SER A 47 18.26 2.37 7.38
CA SER A 47 18.14 1.08 8.08
C SER A 47 17.65 1.21 9.53
N ASN A 48 18.25 2.15 10.29
CA ASN A 48 17.85 2.40 11.67
C ASN A 48 16.39 2.89 11.80
N THR A 49 15.94 3.77 10.90
CA THR A 49 14.54 4.22 10.88
C THR A 49 13.60 3.10 10.44
N LEU A 50 14.04 2.24 9.53
CA LEU A 50 13.27 1.07 9.08
C LEU A 50 12.99 0.13 10.26
N GLU A 51 14.00 -0.24 11.05
CA GLU A 51 13.80 -1.08 12.23
C GLU A 51 12.82 -0.47 13.23
N LYS A 52 12.88 0.84 13.44
CA LYS A 52 11.97 1.56 14.32
C LYS A 52 10.54 1.61 13.77
N LEU A 53 10.36 1.75 12.46
CA LEU A 53 9.06 1.69 11.80
C LEU A 53 8.40 0.33 12.01
N LEU A 54 9.15 -0.75 11.80
CA LEU A 54 8.65 -2.12 12.01
C LEU A 54 8.17 -2.33 13.45
N LYS A 55 8.94 -1.83 14.43
CA LYS A 55 8.57 -1.88 15.86
C LYS A 55 7.38 -0.97 16.18
N ALA A 56 7.34 0.24 15.63
CA ALA A 56 6.29 1.22 15.92
C ALA A 56 4.92 0.79 15.37
N PHE A 57 4.92 0.07 14.24
CA PHE A 57 3.71 -0.45 13.61
C PHE A 57 3.39 -1.89 14.00
N ASP A 58 4.31 -2.59 14.66
CA ASP A 58 4.21 -4.02 14.98
C ASP A 58 3.93 -4.91 13.75
N ILE A 59 4.78 -4.74 12.72
CA ILE A 59 4.64 -5.46 11.43
C ILE A 59 5.97 -6.02 10.94
N SER A 60 5.91 -6.95 9.99
CA SER A 60 7.10 -7.48 9.32
C SER A 60 7.57 -6.58 8.17
N CYS A 61 8.80 -6.80 7.68
CA CYS A 61 9.27 -6.16 6.45
C CYS A 61 8.33 -6.41 5.28
N ASN A 62 7.82 -7.64 5.13
CA ASN A 62 6.93 -7.97 4.02
C ASN A 62 5.65 -7.14 4.07
N ASP A 63 5.09 -6.90 5.24
CA ASP A 63 3.87 -6.08 5.40
C ASP A 63 4.12 -4.59 5.11
N LEU A 64 5.32 -4.10 5.41
CA LEU A 64 5.72 -2.72 5.14
C LEU A 64 6.02 -2.51 3.64
N PHE A 65 6.53 -3.52 2.94
CA PHE A 65 6.81 -3.47 1.50
C PHE A 65 5.69 -4.05 0.63
N ASN A 66 4.62 -4.57 1.23
CA ASN A 66 3.44 -4.99 0.49
C ASN A 66 2.66 -3.75 0.05
N PHE A 67 2.79 -3.39 -1.23
CA PHE A 67 2.11 -2.23 -1.82
C PHE A 67 0.79 -2.56 -2.52
N GLU A 68 0.30 -3.80 -2.46
CA GLU A 68 -0.90 -4.24 -3.19
C GLU A 68 -2.16 -3.48 -2.75
N HIS A 69 -2.21 -3.02 -1.50
CA HIS A 69 -3.32 -2.19 -0.99
C HIS A 69 -3.25 -0.72 -1.43
N LEU A 70 -2.13 -0.25 -2.00
CA LEU A 70 -1.94 1.10 -2.54
C LEU A 70 -2.41 1.23 -3.99
N ASN A 71 -3.05 0.20 -4.53
CA ASN A 71 -3.49 0.17 -5.90
C ASN A 71 -4.59 1.22 -6.11
N THR A 72 -4.22 2.30 -6.80
CA THR A 72 -5.19 3.25 -7.36
C THR A 72 -6.26 2.49 -8.16
N PRO A 73 -7.47 3.05 -8.37
CA PRO A 73 -8.47 2.41 -9.22
C PRO A 73 -7.91 1.98 -10.58
N LYS A 74 -6.96 2.75 -11.12
CA LYS A 74 -6.21 2.39 -12.34
C LYS A 74 -5.39 1.11 -12.18
N ASN A 75 -4.56 1.02 -11.14
CA ASN A 75 -3.72 -0.17 -10.92
C ASN A 75 -4.56 -1.42 -10.65
N LEU A 76 -5.66 -1.28 -9.89
CA LEU A 76 -6.60 -2.39 -9.66
C LEU A 76 -7.22 -2.86 -10.98
N LEU A 77 -7.63 -1.92 -11.85
CA LEU A 77 -8.16 -2.26 -13.16
C LEU A 77 -7.10 -2.94 -14.04
N ASP A 78 -5.87 -2.43 -14.07
CA ASP A 78 -4.76 -3.04 -14.83
C ASP A 78 -4.50 -4.49 -14.39
N GLU A 79 -4.53 -4.74 -13.08
CA GLU A 79 -4.35 -6.09 -12.52
C GLU A 79 -5.56 -7.00 -12.81
N ILE A 80 -6.78 -6.46 -12.70
CA ILE A 80 -8.00 -7.17 -13.10
C ILE A 80 -7.93 -7.57 -14.58
N TYR A 81 -7.53 -6.67 -15.48
CA TYR A 81 -7.40 -6.99 -16.91
C TYR A 81 -6.34 -8.07 -17.16
N LYS A 82 -5.21 -8.03 -16.47
CA LYS A 82 -4.17 -9.08 -16.56
C LYS A 82 -4.69 -10.44 -16.10
N ASN A 83 -5.45 -10.47 -15.00
CA ASN A 83 -6.05 -11.69 -14.50
C ASN A 83 -7.10 -12.23 -15.47
N ILE A 84 -7.91 -11.36 -16.08
CA ILE A 84 -8.87 -11.72 -17.13
C ILE A 84 -8.18 -12.36 -18.34
N GLU A 85 -7.09 -11.76 -18.85
CA GLU A 85 -6.31 -12.34 -19.96
C GLU A 85 -5.74 -13.72 -19.60
N THR A 86 -5.38 -13.95 -18.35
CA THR A 86 -4.86 -15.25 -17.89
C THR A 86 -5.94 -16.33 -17.90
N ILE A 87 -7.19 -15.98 -17.55
CA ILE A 87 -8.31 -16.93 -17.47
C ILE A 87 -9.16 -16.99 -18.75
N ARG A 88 -8.84 -16.22 -19.79
CA ARG A 88 -9.69 -16.00 -20.99
C ARG A 88 -10.16 -17.27 -21.71
N ASN A 89 -9.40 -18.36 -21.62
CA ASN A 89 -9.70 -19.64 -22.27
C ASN A 89 -10.32 -20.66 -21.30
N ASN A 90 -10.68 -20.24 -20.09
CA ASN A 90 -11.37 -21.07 -19.09
C ASN A 90 -12.83 -20.65 -19.00
N ASP A 91 -13.69 -21.35 -19.75
CA ASP A 91 -15.13 -21.04 -19.88
C ASP A 91 -15.84 -20.95 -18.53
N PHE A 92 -15.48 -21.82 -17.58
CA PHE A 92 -16.06 -21.80 -16.24
C PHE A 92 -15.72 -20.52 -15.49
N LEU A 93 -14.44 -20.15 -15.45
CA LEU A 93 -13.98 -18.95 -14.73
C LEU A 93 -14.51 -17.66 -15.38
N VAL A 94 -14.56 -17.60 -16.71
CA VAL A 94 -15.16 -16.46 -17.44
C VAL A 94 -16.65 -16.35 -17.13
N THR A 95 -17.38 -17.48 -17.08
CA THR A 95 -18.80 -17.50 -16.73
C THR A 95 -19.05 -17.03 -15.30
N VAL A 96 -18.20 -17.44 -14.34
CA VAL A 96 -18.28 -16.98 -12.95
C VAL A 96 -18.04 -15.48 -12.86
N LEU A 97 -16.99 -14.97 -13.52
CA LEU A 97 -16.68 -13.54 -13.53
C LEU A 97 -17.83 -12.71 -14.10
N TYR A 98 -18.43 -13.13 -15.22
CA TYR A 98 -19.60 -12.48 -15.81
C TYR A 98 -20.78 -12.37 -14.83
N LYS A 99 -21.07 -13.45 -14.08
CA LYS A 99 -22.16 -13.43 -13.08
C LYS A 99 -21.88 -12.44 -11.96
N ILE A 100 -20.64 -12.39 -11.48
CA ILE A 100 -20.22 -11.46 -10.42
C ILE A 100 -20.36 -10.02 -10.91
N THR A 101 -19.79 -9.67 -12.07
CA THR A 101 -19.84 -8.29 -12.59
C THR A 101 -21.28 -7.86 -12.90
N LYS A 102 -22.09 -8.75 -13.45
CA LYS A 102 -23.53 -8.51 -13.68
C LYS A 102 -24.28 -8.22 -12.38
N SER A 103 -23.99 -8.95 -11.30
CA SER A 103 -24.65 -8.73 -10.00
C SER A 103 -24.31 -7.37 -9.39
N LEU A 104 -23.12 -6.83 -9.67
CA LEU A 104 -22.66 -5.53 -9.18
C LEU A 104 -23.25 -4.37 -9.99
N ALA A 105 -23.49 -4.55 -11.28
CA ALA A 105 -24.02 -3.52 -12.18
C ALA A 105 -25.55 -3.31 -12.08
N GLN A 106 -26.26 -4.14 -11.30
CA GLN A 106 -27.72 -4.10 -11.13
C GLN A 106 -28.17 -3.41 -9.83
N LYS A 107 -27.25 -2.79 -9.10
CA LYS A 107 -27.54 -1.84 -8.02
C LYS A 107 -27.37 -0.41 -8.52
#